data_AF-A0A7V1M3X5-F1
#
_entry.id   AF-A0A7V1M3X5-F1
#
_cell.length_a   1.000
_cell.length_b   1.000
_cell.length_c   1.000
_cell.angle_alpha   90.00
_cell.angle_beta   90.00
_cell.angle_gamma   90.00
#
_symmetry.space_group_name_H-M   'P 1'
#
loop_
_entity.id
_entity.type
_entity.pdbx_description
1 polymer ?
#
loop_
_entity_poly.entity_id
_entity_poly.type
_entity_poly.pdbx_seq_one_letter_code
_entity_poly.pdbx_strand_id
1 'polypeptide(L)'
;MGIGVTHPTKFTLYLRIPAWSQKTGVWLNGQRVPDMTPGTYLPLQREWRSGDTLRIRFDFNLHAWLGEREQAGKVALYRGPILLAYDQRFNTMDPDNVPTLSFSHLHYAEEQKTGMLSPLLLLRFTGTDGRALRLCDFASAGVAGTVYRSWLPVRETSLPDGMRSPFAV
;
A
#
# COMPACT_ATOMS: atom_id res chain seq x y z
N MET A 1 14.03 -14.47 4.84
CA MET A 1 14.73 -14.88 3.61
C MET A 1 16.11 -15.38 4.00
N GLY A 2 16.53 -16.56 3.54
CA GLY A 2 17.90 -17.05 3.72
C GLY A 2 18.79 -16.59 2.57
N ILE A 3 20.05 -16.26 2.85
CA ILE A 3 21.06 -15.95 1.87
C ILE A 3 21.85 -17.23 1.57
N GLY A 4 21.80 -17.67 0.32
CA GLY A 4 22.57 -18.81 -0.17
C GLY A 4 23.84 -18.34 -0.87
N VAL A 5 24.99 -18.82 -0.40
CA VAL A 5 26.30 -18.66 -1.05
C VAL A 5 27.05 -19.99 -1.00
N THR A 6 27.87 -20.29 -2.02
CA THR A 6 28.62 -21.56 -2.11
C THR A 6 29.86 -21.58 -1.21
N HIS A 7 30.47 -20.41 -0.98
CA HIS A 7 31.51 -20.18 0.01
C HIS A 7 31.32 -18.78 0.64
N PRO A 8 31.92 -18.49 1.81
CA PRO A 8 31.89 -17.15 2.39
C PRO A 8 32.32 -16.11 1.36
N THR A 9 31.49 -15.09 1.13
CA THR A 9 31.70 -14.10 0.06
C THR A 9 31.43 -12.70 0.57
N LYS A 10 32.35 -11.76 0.30
CA LYS A 10 32.19 -10.35 0.66
C LYS A 10 31.45 -9.60 -0.44
N PHE A 11 30.30 -9.03 -0.10
CA PHE A 11 29.57 -8.12 -0.98
C PHE A 11 28.62 -7.23 -0.18
N THR A 12 28.12 -6.18 -0.82
CA THR A 12 27.09 -5.30 -0.27
C THR A 12 25.73 -5.71 -0.82
N LEU A 13 24.79 -6.03 0.07
CA LEU A 13 23.39 -6.19 -0.28
C LEU A 13 22.69 -4.84 -0.15
N TYR A 14 22.16 -4.30 -1.24
CA TYR A 14 21.37 -3.06 -1.22
C TYR A 14 19.89 -3.39 -1.09
N LEU A 15 19.33 -3.17 0.10
CA LEU A 15 17.90 -3.39 0.35
C LEU A 15 17.11 -2.10 0.13
N ARG A 16 16.17 -2.09 -0.81
CA ARG A 16 15.25 -0.96 -1.01
C ARG A 16 14.35 -0.81 0.23
N ILE A 17 14.33 0.39 0.82
CA ILE A 17 13.40 0.79 1.88
C ILE A 17 12.28 1.64 1.27
N PRO A 18 11.11 1.07 0.93
CA PRO A 18 10.11 1.78 0.14
C PRO A 18 9.68 3.10 0.79
N ALA A 19 9.49 4.16 -0.03
CA ALA A 19 9.09 5.48 0.48
C ALA A 19 7.77 5.44 1.27
N TRP A 20 6.85 4.56 0.87
CA TRP A 20 5.57 4.36 1.55
C TRP A 20 5.69 3.69 2.93
N SER A 21 6.80 3.00 3.24
CA SER A 21 6.97 2.28 4.51
C SER A 21 7.73 3.14 5.52
N GLN A 22 6.99 3.89 6.34
CA GLN A 22 7.54 4.81 7.34
C GLN A 22 8.15 4.10 8.56
N LYS A 23 7.64 2.91 8.88
CA LYS A 23 8.04 2.07 10.02
C LYS A 23 8.57 0.73 9.53
N THR A 24 9.60 0.78 8.68
CA THR A 24 10.34 -0.42 8.26
C THR A 24 11.11 -1.01 9.45
N GLY A 25 11.21 -2.34 9.51
CA GLY A 25 12.11 -3.05 10.41
C GLY A 25 12.92 -4.09 9.65
N VAL A 26 14.23 -4.08 9.85
CA VAL A 26 15.14 -5.06 9.25
C VAL A 26 15.91 -5.76 10.37
N TRP A 27 16.03 -7.08 10.27
CA TRP A 27 16.82 -7.90 11.17
C TRP A 27 17.73 -8.82 10.38
N LEU A 28 19.01 -8.86 10.76
CA LEU A 28 20.03 -9.74 10.21
C LEU A 28 20.46 -10.73 11.29
N ASN A 29 20.25 -12.02 11.03
CA ASN A 29 20.51 -13.09 12.01
C ASN A 29 19.86 -12.83 13.38
N GLY A 30 18.63 -12.30 13.36
CA GLY A 30 17.88 -11.94 14.57
C GLY A 30 18.23 -10.57 15.19
N GLN A 31 19.36 -9.97 14.83
CA GLN A 31 19.76 -8.65 15.33
C GLN A 31 19.15 -7.53 14.51
N ARG A 32 18.59 -6.51 15.18
CA ARG A 32 17.95 -5.38 14.52
C ARG A 32 18.99 -4.48 13.85
N VAL A 33 18.77 -4.14 12.59
CA VAL A 33 19.59 -3.17 11.86
C VAL A 33 19.04 -1.75 12.11
N PRO A 34 19.87 -0.79 12.57
CA PRO A 34 19.45 0.59 12.80
C PRO A 34 19.44 1.42 11.49
N ASP A 35 19.06 2.69 11.61
CA ASP A 35 19.32 3.76 10.62
C ASP A 35 18.80 3.50 9.19
N MET A 36 17.49 3.23 9.08
CA MET A 36 16.81 3.09 7.79
C MET A 36 16.09 4.39 7.43
N THR A 37 16.23 4.81 6.18
CA THR A 37 15.53 5.99 5.65
C THR A 37 14.51 5.54 4.59
N PRO A 38 13.21 5.83 4.72
CA PRO A 38 12.24 5.60 3.66
C PRO A 38 12.67 6.29 2.36
N GLY A 39 12.46 5.64 1.22
CA GLY A 39 12.81 6.21 -0.07
C GLY A 39 14.23 5.88 -0.55
N THR A 40 15.08 5.31 0.29
CA THR A 40 16.49 5.00 -0.07
C THR A 40 16.76 3.49 -0.17
N TYR A 41 18.03 3.15 -0.39
CA TYR A 41 18.57 1.80 -0.22
C TYR A 41 19.38 1.73 1.07
N LEU A 42 19.17 0.69 1.85
CA LEU A 42 19.99 0.32 3.01
C LEU A 42 21.13 -0.59 2.54
N PRO A 43 22.40 -0.13 2.56
CA PRO A 43 23.55 -0.97 2.25
C PRO A 43 23.89 -1.88 3.43
N LEU A 44 23.98 -3.18 3.18
CA LEU A 44 24.43 -4.19 4.15
C LEU A 44 25.74 -4.81 3.65
N GLN A 45 26.87 -4.23 4.06
CA GLN A 45 28.20 -4.67 3.65
C GLN A 45 28.79 -5.64 4.67
N ARG A 46 29.05 -6.88 4.25
CA ARG A 46 29.69 -7.91 5.09
C ARG A 46 30.24 -9.06 4.26
N GLU A 47 30.90 -9.99 4.95
CA GLU A 47 31.04 -11.36 4.47
C GLU A 47 29.75 -12.12 4.77
N TRP A 48 29.13 -12.65 3.72
CA TRP A 48 27.91 -13.44 3.79
C TRP A 48 28.27 -14.91 3.82
N ARG A 49 27.52 -15.67 4.63
CA ARG A 49 27.64 -17.12 4.74
C ARG A 49 26.31 -17.76 4.41
N SER A 50 26.37 -18.99 3.87
CA SER A 50 25.15 -19.75 3.59
C SER A 50 24.36 -19.93 4.88
N GLY A 51 23.08 -19.57 4.86
CA GLY A 51 22.22 -19.62 6.04
C GLY A 51 22.13 -18.31 6.83
N ASP A 52 22.88 -17.25 6.47
CA ASP A 52 22.57 -15.91 6.97
C ASP A 52 21.10 -15.57 6.64
N THR A 53 20.38 -14.98 7.59
CA THR A 53 18.94 -14.69 7.44
C THR A 53 18.66 -13.20 7.52
N LEU A 54 17.89 -12.72 6.56
CA LEU A 54 17.33 -11.37 6.57
C LEU A 54 15.82 -11.47 6.79
N ARG A 55 15.32 -10.80 7.83
CA ARG A 55 13.90 -10.60 8.08
C ARG A 55 13.57 -9.14 7.90
N ILE A 56 12.54 -8.86 7.12
CA ILE A 56 12.10 -7.50 6.80
C ILE A 56 10.63 -7.40 7.15
N ARG A 57 10.23 -6.28 7.75
CA ARG A 57 8.85 -5.92 8.01
C ARG A 57 8.61 -4.53 7.47
N PHE A 58 7.74 -4.41 6.49
CA PHE A 58 7.20 -3.12 6.05
C PHE A 58 5.87 -2.84 6.75
N ASP A 59 5.59 -1.58 7.00
CA ASP A 59 4.26 -1.15 7.41
C ASP A 59 3.39 -0.92 6.18
N PHE A 60 2.32 -1.69 6.06
CA PHE A 60 1.34 -1.58 4.98
C PHE A 60 0.21 -0.62 5.37
N ASN A 61 0.58 0.53 5.93
CA ASN A 61 -0.37 1.60 6.24
C ASN A 61 -0.94 2.19 4.94
N LEU A 62 -2.14 2.76 5.03
CA LEU A 62 -2.69 3.50 3.91
C LEU A 62 -1.89 4.78 3.66
N HIS A 63 -1.68 5.07 2.39
CA HIS A 63 -1.17 6.33 1.91
C HIS A 63 -1.97 6.78 0.69
N ALA A 64 -1.89 8.05 0.34
CA ALA A 64 -2.89 8.68 -0.51
C ALA A 64 -2.25 9.69 -1.45
N TRP A 65 -2.74 9.71 -2.69
CA TRP A 65 -2.41 10.74 -3.66
C TRP A 65 -3.62 11.63 -3.86
N LEU A 66 -3.51 12.89 -3.47
CA LEU A 66 -4.54 13.89 -3.75
C LEU A 66 -4.47 14.34 -5.21
N GLY A 67 -5.64 14.41 -5.82
CA GLY A 67 -5.78 14.79 -7.21
C GLY A 67 -5.64 16.29 -7.40
N GLU A 68 -5.02 16.65 -8.51
CA GLU A 68 -4.86 18.04 -8.95
C GLU A 68 -5.64 18.25 -10.26
N ARG A 69 -5.91 19.51 -10.61
CA ARG A 69 -6.57 19.90 -11.86
C ARG A 69 -7.87 19.10 -12.07
N GLU A 70 -7.91 18.21 -13.05
CA GLU A 70 -9.09 17.48 -13.48
C GLU A 70 -9.49 16.38 -12.47
N GLN A 71 -8.60 16.10 -11.51
CA GLN A 71 -8.85 15.23 -10.37
C GLN A 71 -8.95 15.99 -9.04
N ALA A 72 -9.03 17.33 -9.06
CA ALA A 72 -9.24 18.12 -7.85
C ALA A 72 -10.50 17.64 -7.08
N GLY A 73 -10.39 17.55 -5.75
CA GLY A 73 -11.44 17.00 -4.89
C GLY A 73 -11.53 15.47 -4.91
N LYS A 74 -10.55 14.78 -5.51
CA LYS A 74 -10.44 13.31 -5.49
C LYS A 74 -9.14 12.83 -4.87
N VAL A 75 -9.13 11.56 -4.49
CA VAL A 75 -7.99 10.85 -3.91
C VAL A 75 -7.83 9.49 -4.56
N ALA A 76 -6.58 9.07 -4.77
CA ALA A 76 -6.22 7.69 -5.00
C ALA A 76 -5.60 7.09 -3.72
N LEU A 77 -6.12 5.96 -3.26
CA LEU A 77 -5.66 5.30 -2.04
C LEU A 77 -4.76 4.11 -2.35
N TYR A 78 -3.75 3.92 -1.52
CA TYR A 78 -2.77 2.86 -1.67
C TYR A 78 -2.56 2.14 -0.34
N ARG A 79 -2.29 0.82 -0.41
CA ARG A 79 -1.84 0.01 0.72
C ARG A 79 -0.51 -0.64 0.37
N GLY A 80 0.58 -0.15 0.96
CA GLY A 80 1.92 -0.52 0.50
C GLY A 80 2.10 -0.17 -0.99
N PRO A 81 2.58 -1.06 -1.86
CA PRO A 81 2.75 -0.74 -3.28
C PRO A 81 1.45 -0.83 -4.10
N ILE A 82 0.31 -1.21 -3.49
CA ILE A 82 -0.92 -1.55 -4.21
C ILE A 82 -1.86 -0.35 -4.26
N LEU A 83 -2.19 0.09 -5.48
CA LEU A 83 -3.29 1.04 -5.72
C LEU A 83 -4.63 0.33 -5.48
N LEU A 84 -5.53 1.00 -4.77
CA LEU A 84 -6.89 0.54 -4.53
C LEU A 84 -7.86 1.10 -5.57
N ALA A 85 -8.89 0.34 -5.89
CA ALA A 85 -9.89 0.71 -6.88
C ALA A 85 -11.29 0.26 -6.46
N TYR A 86 -12.27 1.12 -6.75
CA TYR A 86 -13.66 0.73 -6.82
C TYR A 86 -13.84 -0.26 -7.98
N ASP A 87 -14.61 -1.32 -7.75
CA ASP A 87 -15.11 -2.22 -8.79
C ASP A 87 -16.58 -2.52 -8.51
N GLN A 88 -17.42 -2.42 -9.54
CA GLN A 88 -18.85 -2.69 -9.46
C GLN A 88 -19.19 -4.07 -8.89
N ARG A 89 -18.31 -5.07 -9.02
CA ARG A 89 -18.53 -6.41 -8.46
C ARG A 89 -18.70 -6.41 -6.93
N PHE A 90 -18.05 -5.47 -6.24
CA PHE A 90 -18.04 -5.43 -4.78
C PHE A 90 -18.96 -4.33 -4.23
N ASN A 91 -19.63 -3.59 -5.10
CA ASN A 91 -20.31 -2.36 -4.74
C ASN A 91 -21.69 -2.30 -5.39
N THR A 92 -22.69 -1.84 -4.64
CA THR A 92 -24.07 -1.76 -5.12
C THR A 92 -24.44 -0.39 -5.68
N MET A 93 -23.59 0.62 -5.48
CA MET A 93 -23.81 1.99 -5.96
C MET A 93 -23.22 2.20 -7.35
N ASP A 94 -23.63 3.29 -8.01
CA ASP A 94 -22.99 3.74 -9.25
C ASP A 94 -21.57 4.28 -8.95
N PRO A 95 -20.55 4.03 -9.81
CA PRO A 95 -19.20 4.58 -9.65
C PRO A 95 -19.15 6.11 -9.53
N ASP A 96 -20.12 6.83 -10.11
CA ASP A 96 -20.20 8.28 -10.05
C ASP A 96 -21.01 8.76 -8.81
N ASN A 97 -21.58 7.83 -8.02
CA ASN A 97 -22.29 8.08 -6.76
C ASN A 97 -21.68 7.33 -5.56
N VAL A 98 -20.36 7.16 -5.56
CA VAL A 98 -19.61 6.63 -4.42
C VAL A 98 -19.57 7.65 -3.27
N PRO A 99 -19.59 7.20 -2.00
CA PRO A 99 -19.59 8.12 -0.88
C PRO A 99 -18.24 8.83 -0.74
N THR A 100 -18.28 10.10 -0.33
CA THR A 100 -17.07 10.91 -0.11
C THR A 100 -16.29 10.39 1.09
N LEU A 101 -14.98 10.22 0.92
CA LEU A 101 -14.06 9.82 1.97
C LEU A 101 -13.57 11.04 2.77
N SER A 102 -13.18 10.80 4.02
CA SER A 102 -12.52 11.80 4.86
C SER A 102 -11.37 11.14 5.60
N PHE A 103 -10.19 11.77 5.58
CA PHE A 103 -9.02 11.27 6.28
C PHE A 103 -9.18 11.28 7.81
N SER A 104 -9.92 12.25 8.35
CA SER A 104 -10.16 12.32 9.80
C SER A 104 -10.92 11.08 10.31
N HIS A 105 -11.79 10.51 9.48
CA HIS A 105 -12.67 9.39 9.82
C HIS A 105 -12.43 8.17 8.90
N LEU A 106 -11.20 8.00 8.40
CA LEU A 106 -10.88 6.93 7.43
C LEU A 106 -10.77 5.57 8.13
N HIS A 107 -11.92 4.97 8.44
CA HIS A 107 -12.01 3.62 8.97
C HIS A 107 -12.09 2.61 7.84
N TYR A 108 -11.23 1.59 7.91
CA TYR A 108 -11.24 0.49 6.96
C TYR A 108 -10.98 -0.85 7.66
N ALA A 109 -11.49 -1.92 7.05
CA ALA A 109 -11.22 -3.29 7.44
C ALA A 109 -11.01 -4.17 6.21
N GLU A 110 -10.21 -5.23 6.33
CA GLU A 110 -10.15 -6.26 5.30
C GLU A 110 -11.48 -7.02 5.26
N GLU A 111 -12.00 -7.25 4.06
CA GLU A 111 -13.19 -8.07 3.84
C GLU A 111 -12.83 -9.44 3.26
N GLN A 112 -13.73 -10.40 3.48
CA GLN A 112 -13.61 -11.73 2.89
C GLN A 112 -13.69 -11.67 1.37
N LYS A 113 -12.79 -12.42 0.75
CA LYS A 113 -12.67 -12.56 -0.70
C LYS A 113 -13.27 -13.92 -1.06
N THR A 114 -14.39 -13.95 -1.77
CA THR A 114 -15.09 -15.20 -2.11
C THR A 114 -15.40 -15.30 -3.60
N GLY A 115 -15.30 -16.50 -4.14
CA GLY A 115 -15.71 -16.81 -5.52
C GLY A 115 -14.56 -16.75 -6.54
N MET A 116 -14.91 -17.06 -7.79
CA MET A 116 -14.01 -16.98 -8.93
C MET A 116 -13.62 -15.51 -9.21
N LEU A 117 -12.37 -15.24 -9.61
CA LEU A 117 -11.84 -13.88 -9.82
C LEU A 117 -11.77 -13.02 -8.54
N SER A 118 -11.56 -13.67 -7.39
CA SER A 118 -11.32 -12.99 -6.11
C SER A 118 -10.07 -12.10 -6.19
N PRO A 119 -10.13 -10.86 -5.69
CA PRO A 119 -8.99 -9.96 -5.71
C PRO A 119 -7.94 -10.39 -4.68
N LEU A 120 -6.71 -9.92 -4.81
CA LEU A 120 -5.66 -10.13 -3.80
C LEU A 120 -5.99 -9.36 -2.51
N LEU A 121 -6.53 -8.15 -2.66
CA LEU A 121 -6.88 -7.25 -1.56
C LEU A 121 -8.32 -6.76 -1.75
N LEU A 122 -9.09 -6.74 -0.66
CA LEU A 122 -10.42 -6.14 -0.60
C LEU A 122 -10.57 -5.44 0.75
N LEU A 123 -10.81 -4.14 0.72
CA LEU A 123 -10.96 -3.29 1.90
C LEU A 123 -12.33 -2.61 1.88
N ARG A 124 -13.04 -2.65 3.01
CA ARG A 124 -14.28 -1.90 3.22
C ARG A 124 -13.98 -0.62 3.98
N PHE A 125 -14.29 0.50 3.35
CA PHE A 125 -14.27 1.84 3.92
C PHE A 125 -15.68 2.26 4.34
N THR A 126 -15.75 3.24 5.25
CA THR A 126 -17.00 3.93 5.58
C THR A 126 -16.88 5.38 5.11
N GLY A 127 -17.76 5.80 4.23
CA GLY A 127 -17.80 7.18 3.76
C GLY A 127 -18.37 8.14 4.81
N THR A 128 -18.26 9.43 4.52
CA THR A 128 -18.76 10.52 5.39
C THR A 128 -20.27 10.50 5.62
N ASP A 129 -21.03 9.87 4.71
CA ASP A 129 -22.47 9.64 4.81
C ASP A 129 -22.84 8.29 5.46
N GLY A 130 -21.85 7.55 5.98
CA GLY A 130 -22.02 6.25 6.60
C GLY A 130 -22.15 5.07 5.64
N ARG A 131 -22.21 5.29 4.31
CA ARG A 131 -22.28 4.19 3.34
C ARG A 131 -20.94 3.46 3.26
N ALA A 132 -21.04 2.15 3.02
CA ALA A 132 -19.87 1.30 2.77
C ALA A 132 -19.33 1.56 1.36
N LEU A 133 -18.01 1.64 1.23
CA LEU A 133 -17.31 1.67 -0.05
C LEU A 133 -16.24 0.57 -0.04
N ARG A 134 -16.32 -0.38 -0.98
CA ARG A 134 -15.34 -1.47 -1.08
C ARG A 134 -14.35 -1.19 -2.19
N LEU A 135 -13.06 -1.27 -1.86
CA LEU A 135 -11.99 -1.10 -2.81
C LEU A 135 -11.15 -2.37 -2.89
N CYS A 136 -10.93 -2.88 -4.09
CA CYS A 136 -10.03 -4.00 -4.34
C CYS A 136 -8.65 -3.51 -4.79
N ASP A 137 -7.67 -4.40 -4.94
CA ASP A 137 -6.45 -4.06 -5.68
C ASP A 137 -6.78 -3.73 -7.14
N PHE A 138 -6.14 -2.68 -7.67
CA PHE A 138 -6.38 -2.18 -9.03
C PHE A 138 -6.12 -3.24 -10.11
N ALA A 139 -5.15 -4.14 -9.90
CA ALA A 139 -4.83 -5.20 -10.84
C ALA A 139 -5.98 -6.20 -11.06
N SER A 140 -6.84 -6.36 -10.06
CA SER A 140 -8.03 -7.21 -10.15
C SER A 140 -9.27 -6.45 -10.65
N ALA A 141 -9.25 -5.12 -10.68
CA ALA A 141 -10.42 -4.30 -10.99
C ALA A 141 -10.82 -4.43 -12.48
N GLY A 142 -12.13 -4.56 -12.75
CA GLY A 142 -12.67 -4.65 -14.11
C GLY A 142 -12.48 -6.01 -14.80
N VAL A 143 -11.85 -6.99 -14.16
CA VAL A 143 -11.55 -8.31 -14.77
C VAL A 143 -12.78 -9.06 -15.29
N ALA A 144 -13.98 -8.76 -14.78
CA ALA A 144 -15.24 -9.34 -15.26
C ALA A 144 -15.96 -8.45 -16.30
N GLY A 145 -15.27 -7.48 -16.91
CA GLY A 145 -15.88 -6.48 -17.78
C GLY A 145 -16.66 -5.40 -17.02
N THR A 146 -16.38 -5.21 -15.73
CA THR A 146 -17.07 -4.24 -14.88
C THR A 146 -16.43 -2.85 -14.90
N VAL A 147 -17.25 -1.84 -14.58
CA VAL A 147 -16.74 -0.48 -14.41
C VAL A 147 -15.91 -0.39 -13.13
N TYR A 148 -14.79 0.34 -13.21
CA TYR A 148 -13.90 0.59 -12.08
C TYR A 148 -13.43 2.06 -12.02
N ARG A 149 -13.00 2.51 -10.84
CA ARG A 149 -12.48 3.87 -10.57
C ARG A 149 -11.39 3.82 -9.51
N SER A 150 -10.30 4.56 -9.69
CA SER A 150 -9.23 4.72 -8.69
C SER A 150 -9.19 6.12 -8.06
N TRP A 151 -9.78 7.11 -8.72
CA TRP A 151 -9.95 8.46 -8.20
C TRP A 151 -11.32 8.58 -7.54
N LEU A 152 -11.34 8.72 -6.22
CA LEU A 152 -12.53 8.71 -5.39
C LEU A 152 -12.75 10.09 -4.75
N PRO A 153 -13.99 10.55 -4.56
CA PRO A 153 -14.25 11.84 -3.92
C PRO A 153 -13.70 11.87 -2.49
N VAL A 154 -13.01 12.95 -2.13
CA VAL A 154 -12.45 13.18 -0.79
C VAL A 154 -12.82 14.57 -0.30
N ARG A 155 -12.99 14.72 1.02
CA ARG A 155 -13.36 16.01 1.62
C ARG A 155 -12.18 16.97 1.72
N GLU A 156 -11.00 16.44 2.03
CA GLU A 156 -9.81 17.23 2.33
C GLU A 156 -9.05 17.66 1.06
N THR A 157 -8.45 18.85 1.13
CA THR A 157 -7.56 19.39 0.07
C THR A 157 -6.08 19.20 0.36
N SER A 158 -5.73 18.62 1.51
CA SER A 158 -4.36 18.33 1.94
C SER A 158 -4.30 17.01 2.72
N LEU A 159 -3.16 16.32 2.67
CA LEU A 159 -2.94 15.10 3.43
C LEU A 159 -2.75 15.42 4.93
N PRO A 160 -3.27 14.60 5.85
CA PRO A 160 -3.01 14.76 7.28
C PRO A 160 -1.56 14.38 7.63
N ASP A 161 -1.11 14.84 8.79
CA ASP A 161 0.19 14.45 9.34
C ASP A 161 0.34 12.92 9.42
N GLY A 162 1.47 12.43 8.92
CA GLY A 162 1.79 11.00 8.90
C GLY A 162 1.24 10.22 7.70
N MET A 163 0.33 10.79 6.89
CA MET A 163 -0.07 10.23 5.61
C MET A 163 0.78 10.85 4.48
N ARG A 164 1.37 10.01 3.65
CA ARG A 164 2.28 10.43 2.57
C ARG A 164 1.63 10.30 1.20
N SER A 165 2.15 11.06 0.24
CA SER A 165 1.93 10.77 -1.17
C SER A 165 2.84 9.60 -1.60
N PRO A 166 2.37 8.66 -2.43
CA PRO A 166 3.20 7.62 -3.03
C PRO A 166 4.39 8.18 -3.84
N PHE A 167 4.30 9.43 -4.27
CA PHE A 167 5.30 10.11 -5.10
C PHE A 167 6.05 11.23 -4.36
N ALA A 168 5.87 11.36 -3.04
CA ALA A 168 6.69 12.27 -2.26
C ALA A 168 8.13 11.72 -2.23
N VAL A 169 9.05 12.47 -2.84
CA VAL A 169 10.50 12.22 -2.83
C VAL A 169 11.13 12.86 -1.61
#